data_AF-A0A3D2AZ91-F1
#
_entry.id   AF-A0A3D2AZ91-F1
#
_cell.length_a   1.000
_cell.length_b   1.000
_cell.length_c   1.000
_cell.angle_alpha   90.00
_cell.angle_beta   90.00
_cell.angle_gamma   90.00
#
_symmetry.space_group_name_H-M   'P 1'
#
loop_
_entity.id
_entity.type
_entity.pdbx_description
1 polymer ?
#
loop_
_entity_poly.entity_id
_entity_poly.type
_entity_poly.pdbx_seq_one_letter_code
_entity_poly.pdbx_strand_id
1 'polypeptide(L)'
;MFARAYYPGRSGQIMLVPEPGNIPLEPNDPFYRFMHGSPWDYDVEIPLILHGQGHIRQGVFDAPVTHRDIAPTVASLLNVPTPATMSGTPLIASLANAAEPPRIVFVAVLDGARRDFFDRFVDDLPTLNRLKNEGAWYSQARIDYLPSLTSVGHASIATGAEPRVHGVVANTMYDRRSA
;
A
#
# COMPACT_ATOMS: atom_id res chain seq x y z
N MET A 1 -9.42 -11.18 -4.49
CA MET A 1 -8.78 -9.86 -4.65
C MET A 1 -9.62 -8.90 -5.50
N PHE A 2 -10.06 -9.22 -6.74
CA PHE A 2 -10.85 -8.30 -7.58
C PHE A 2 -12.14 -7.76 -6.96
N ALA A 3 -12.87 -8.57 -6.18
CA ALA A 3 -14.14 -8.12 -5.56
C ALA A 3 -13.96 -6.89 -4.65
N ARG A 4 -12.78 -6.71 -4.04
CA ARG A 4 -12.47 -5.54 -3.21
C ARG A 4 -12.23 -4.27 -4.03
N ALA A 5 -11.94 -4.40 -5.32
CA ALA A 5 -11.67 -3.28 -6.22
C ALA A 5 -12.68 -3.13 -7.38
N TYR A 6 -13.78 -3.89 -7.33
CA TYR A 6 -14.86 -3.73 -8.29
C TYR A 6 -15.77 -2.58 -7.87
N TYR A 7 -15.89 -1.57 -8.74
CA TYR A 7 -16.79 -0.44 -8.59
C TYR A 7 -17.73 -0.36 -9.80
N PRO A 8 -19.05 -0.53 -9.63
CA PRO A 8 -20.01 -0.47 -10.72
C PRO A 8 -19.90 0.83 -11.54
N GLY A 9 -19.82 0.69 -12.87
CA GLY A 9 -19.72 1.83 -13.79
C GLY A 9 -18.33 2.44 -13.96
N ARG A 10 -17.31 1.99 -13.18
CA ARG A 10 -15.90 2.40 -13.35
C ARG A 10 -14.97 1.23 -13.65
N SER A 11 -15.23 0.06 -13.07
CA SER A 11 -14.47 -1.15 -13.33
C SER A 11 -14.88 -1.81 -14.64
N GLY A 12 -13.92 -2.45 -15.32
CA GLY A 12 -14.18 -3.29 -16.48
C GLY A 12 -15.07 -4.49 -16.13
N GLN A 13 -15.76 -5.04 -17.14
CA GLN A 13 -16.58 -6.25 -17.01
C GLN A 13 -15.74 -7.53 -17.09
N ILE A 14 -14.54 -7.44 -17.67
CA ILE A 14 -13.58 -8.52 -17.79
C ILE A 14 -12.34 -8.10 -16.99
N MET A 15 -11.89 -8.98 -16.11
CA MET A 15 -10.64 -8.82 -15.35
C MET A 15 -9.64 -9.85 -15.87
N LEU A 16 -8.41 -9.43 -16.11
CA LEU A 16 -7.35 -10.29 -16.62
C LEU A 16 -6.32 -10.55 -15.51
N VAL A 17 -5.87 -11.79 -15.42
CA VAL A 17 -4.72 -12.18 -14.59
C VAL A 17 -3.66 -12.71 -15.55
N PRO A 18 -2.55 -11.98 -15.75
CA PRO A 18 -1.49 -12.46 -16.62
C PRO A 18 -0.70 -13.58 -15.91
N GLU A 19 -0.05 -14.44 -16.70
CA GLU A 19 0.92 -15.40 -16.18
C GLU A 19 2.10 -14.68 -15.47
N PRO A 20 2.78 -15.33 -14.52
CA PRO A 20 3.94 -14.73 -13.84
C PRO A 20 4.99 -14.22 -14.84
N GLY A 21 5.48 -13.00 -14.64
CA GLY A 21 6.47 -12.36 -15.50
C GLY A 21 5.87 -11.63 -16.71
N ASN A 22 4.58 -11.80 -16.99
CA ASN A 22 3.88 -11.10 -18.06
C ASN A 22 3.02 -9.97 -17.47
N ILE A 23 3.06 -8.80 -18.10
CA ILE A 23 2.15 -7.71 -17.77
C ILE A 23 1.66 -7.03 -19.05
N PRO A 24 0.34 -6.79 -19.21
CA PRO A 24 -0.18 -6.04 -20.34
C PRO A 24 0.33 -4.59 -20.28
N LEU A 25 1.04 -4.17 -21.32
CA LEU A 25 1.49 -2.80 -21.50
C LEU A 25 0.87 -2.23 -22.77
N GLU A 26 0.67 -0.91 -22.82
CA GLU A 26 0.26 -0.25 -24.05
C GLU A 26 1.39 -0.35 -25.09
N PRO A 27 1.12 -0.81 -26.32
CA PRO A 27 2.13 -0.87 -27.36
C PRO A 27 2.71 0.52 -27.64
N ASN A 28 4.03 0.66 -27.51
CA ASN A 28 4.79 1.89 -27.75
C ASN A 28 4.64 3.01 -26.71
N ASP A 29 4.18 2.72 -25.50
CA ASP A 29 4.27 3.71 -24.41
C ASP A 29 5.74 3.93 -23.99
N PRO A 30 6.30 5.15 -24.15
CA PRO A 30 7.70 5.41 -23.83
C PRO A 30 7.97 5.56 -22.32
N PHE A 31 6.92 5.69 -21.50
CA PHE A 31 6.99 5.90 -20.06
C PHE A 31 6.79 4.61 -19.25
N TYR A 32 6.00 3.66 -19.74
CA TYR A 32 5.67 2.42 -19.03
C TYR A 32 6.38 1.19 -19.60
N ARG A 33 7.69 1.07 -19.33
CA ARG A 33 8.50 -0.10 -19.71
C ARG A 33 8.44 -1.26 -18.71
N PHE A 34 8.04 -0.96 -17.47
CA PHE A 34 7.77 -1.90 -16.39
C PHE A 34 6.50 -1.41 -15.69
N MET A 35 5.65 -2.35 -15.26
CA MET A 35 4.47 -2.04 -14.46
C MET A 35 4.29 -3.11 -13.38
N HIS A 36 3.42 -2.79 -12.43
CA HIS A 36 2.84 -3.72 -11.47
C HIS A 36 1.32 -3.79 -11.69
N GLY A 37 0.66 -4.75 -11.07
CA GLY A 37 -0.80 -4.89 -11.15
C GLY A 37 -1.31 -6.33 -11.06
N SER A 38 -0.39 -7.29 -10.94
CA SER A 38 -0.66 -8.73 -10.92
C SER A 38 -0.86 -9.27 -9.48
N PRO A 39 -1.43 -10.48 -9.32
CA PRO A 39 -1.56 -11.13 -8.00
C PRO A 39 -0.27 -11.73 -7.45
N TRP A 40 0.80 -11.70 -8.23
CA TRP A 40 2.01 -12.45 -7.92
C TRP A 40 2.82 -11.76 -6.83
N ASP A 41 3.62 -12.52 -6.07
CA ASP A 41 4.27 -12.01 -4.86
C ASP A 41 5.15 -10.77 -5.11
N TYR A 42 5.74 -10.64 -6.30
CA TYR A 42 6.52 -9.46 -6.68
C TYR A 42 5.70 -8.17 -6.88
N ASP A 43 4.37 -8.25 -6.94
CA ASP A 43 3.49 -7.08 -7.04
C ASP A 43 2.64 -6.88 -5.78
N VAL A 44 2.41 -7.93 -5.00
CA VAL A 44 1.54 -7.86 -3.82
C VAL A 44 2.28 -7.93 -2.49
N GLU A 45 3.51 -8.42 -2.42
CA GLU A 45 4.33 -8.33 -1.19
C GLU A 45 5.09 -7.01 -1.15
N ILE A 46 4.68 -6.15 -0.22
CA ILE A 46 5.17 -4.77 -0.13
C ILE A 46 6.06 -4.58 1.10
N PRO A 47 7.06 -3.69 1.03
CA PRO A 47 7.74 -3.22 2.22
C PRO A 47 6.81 -2.29 3.02
N LEU A 48 6.75 -2.50 4.33
CA LEU A 48 6.06 -1.59 5.24
C LEU A 48 6.90 -1.38 6.50
N ILE A 49 7.33 -0.13 6.69
CA ILE A 49 8.15 0.31 7.82
C ILE A 49 7.43 1.45 8.51
N LEU A 50 7.26 1.34 9.83
CA LEU A 50 6.91 2.47 10.67
C LEU A 50 8.15 2.85 11.46
N HIS A 51 8.47 4.14 11.53
CA HIS A 51 9.67 4.61 12.21
C HIS A 51 9.41 5.95 12.90
N GLY A 52 9.73 6.04 14.18
CA GLY A 52 9.54 7.26 14.96
C GLY A 52 9.98 7.07 16.40
N GLN A 53 10.97 7.85 16.84
CA GLN A 53 11.49 7.77 18.21
C GLN A 53 10.39 8.07 19.22
N GLY A 54 10.22 7.20 20.22
CA GLY A 54 9.23 7.36 21.29
C GLY A 54 7.79 7.05 20.88
N HIS A 55 7.46 6.98 19.59
CA HIS A 55 6.11 6.70 19.08
C HIS A 55 5.96 5.31 18.46
N ILE A 56 7.05 4.72 17.96
CA ILE A 56 7.06 3.41 17.30
C ILE A 56 8.01 2.46 18.03
N ARG A 57 7.53 1.26 18.33
CA ARG A 57 8.30 0.15 18.90
C ARG A 57 9.16 -0.48 17.81
N GLN A 58 10.44 -0.69 18.10
CA GLN A 58 11.35 -1.36 17.18
C GLN A 58 11.09 -2.87 17.17
N GLY A 59 11.21 -3.49 15.99
CA GLY A 59 11.15 -4.94 15.86
C GLY A 59 10.52 -5.43 14.56
N VAL A 60 10.49 -6.75 14.43
CA VAL A 60 9.80 -7.43 13.33
C VAL A 60 8.41 -7.84 13.79
N PHE A 61 7.40 -7.47 13.01
CA PHE A 61 6.00 -7.80 13.23
C PHE A 61 5.55 -8.70 12.06
N ASP A 62 5.07 -9.90 12.39
CA ASP A 62 4.73 -10.96 11.43
C ASP A 62 3.23 -11.16 11.22
N ALA A 63 2.40 -10.34 11.86
CA ALA A 63 0.97 -10.33 11.59
C ALA A 63 0.70 -9.92 10.12
N PRO A 64 -0.27 -10.58 9.43
CA PRO A 64 -0.71 -10.14 8.12
C PRO A 64 -1.29 -8.72 8.19
N VAL A 65 -0.76 -7.83 7.36
CA VAL A 65 -1.20 -6.43 7.28
C VAL A 65 -1.30 -5.98 5.84
N THR A 66 -1.99 -4.87 5.60
CA THR A 66 -2.19 -4.28 4.27
C THR A 66 -1.88 -2.79 4.31
N HIS A 67 -1.51 -2.23 3.16
CA HIS A 67 -1.29 -0.78 3.02
C HIS A 67 -2.51 0.07 3.43
N ARG A 68 -3.73 -0.50 3.42
CA ARG A 68 -4.94 0.17 3.95
C ARG A 68 -4.87 0.45 5.45
N ASP A 69 -4.00 -0.24 6.17
CA ASP A 69 -3.80 -0.07 7.62
C ASP A 69 -3.03 1.21 7.97
N ILE A 70 -2.42 1.88 6.98
CA ILE A 70 -1.63 3.10 7.19
C ILE A 70 -2.51 4.26 7.69
N ALA A 71 -3.57 4.63 6.98
CA ALA A 71 -4.46 5.72 7.40
C ALA A 71 -5.05 5.55 8.82
N PRO A 72 -5.64 4.39 9.21
CA PRO A 72 -6.12 4.21 10.58
C PRO A 72 -4.99 4.24 11.62
N THR A 73 -3.78 3.82 11.26
CA THR A 73 -2.61 3.94 12.15
C THR A 73 -2.23 5.39 12.36
N VAL A 74 -2.18 6.20 11.30
CA VAL A 74 -1.94 7.65 11.38
C VAL A 74 -3.04 8.32 12.20
N ALA A 75 -4.31 7.94 11.98
CA ALA A 75 -5.43 8.45 12.75
C ALA A 75 -5.29 8.13 14.25
N SER A 76 -4.87 6.90 14.57
CA SER A 76 -4.61 6.47 15.96
C SER A 76 -3.46 7.26 16.59
N LEU A 77 -2.35 7.47 15.85
CA LEU A 77 -1.21 8.26 16.32
C LEU A 77 -1.58 9.72 16.63
N LEU A 78 -2.47 10.30 15.84
CA LEU A 78 -2.90 11.70 15.95
C LEU A 78 -4.15 11.89 16.82
N ASN A 79 -4.71 10.82 17.39
CA ASN A 79 -5.95 10.85 18.16
C ASN A 79 -7.13 11.50 17.41
N VAL A 80 -7.29 11.19 16.11
CA VAL A 80 -8.39 11.69 15.29
C VAL A 80 -9.40 10.58 14.95
N PRO A 81 -10.70 10.89 14.83
CA PRO A 81 -11.73 9.90 14.54
C PRO A 81 -11.57 9.30 13.14
N THR A 82 -11.90 8.02 12.99
CA THR A 82 -11.91 7.33 11.70
C THR A 82 -13.33 7.29 11.11
N PRO A 83 -13.49 7.54 9.80
CA PRO A 83 -14.79 7.39 9.14
C PRO A 83 -15.15 5.90 8.97
N ALA A 84 -16.46 5.59 8.91
CA ALA A 84 -16.95 4.22 8.72
C ALA A 84 -16.51 3.57 7.39
N THR A 85 -16.07 4.37 6.42
CA THR A 85 -15.51 3.90 5.14
C THR A 85 -14.08 3.39 5.27
N MET A 86 -13.38 3.72 6.35
CA MET A 86 -12.03 3.24 6.64
C MET A 86 -12.12 1.79 7.10
N SER A 87 -11.53 0.92 6.30
CA SER A 87 -11.65 -0.55 6.39
C SER A 87 -10.33 -1.24 6.74
N GLY A 88 -9.24 -0.48 6.84
CA GLY A 88 -7.97 -0.94 7.41
C GLY A 88 -8.05 -1.03 8.93
N THR A 89 -7.14 -1.81 9.50
CA THR A 89 -7.01 -1.98 10.95
C THR A 89 -5.78 -1.22 11.43
N PRO A 90 -5.86 -0.39 12.48
CA PRO A 90 -4.69 0.33 12.97
C PRO A 90 -3.62 -0.65 13.49
N LEU A 91 -2.37 -0.34 13.18
CA LEU A 91 -1.19 -1.14 13.50
C LEU A 91 -0.74 -0.95 14.96
N ILE A 92 -1.66 -1.07 15.91
CA ILE A 92 -1.48 -0.77 17.35
C ILE A 92 -0.30 -1.54 17.95
N ALA A 93 -0.02 -2.74 17.46
CA ALA A 93 1.11 -3.54 17.93
C ALA A 93 2.45 -2.80 17.78
N SER A 94 2.68 -1.97 16.77
CA SER A 94 3.95 -1.22 16.69
C SER A 94 3.91 0.14 17.37
N LEU A 95 2.75 0.61 17.85
CA LEU A 95 2.67 1.91 18.51
C LEU A 95 3.25 1.82 19.93
N ALA A 96 4.03 2.84 20.31
CA ALA A 96 4.51 3.03 21.67
C ALA A 96 3.54 3.91 22.46
N ASN A 97 3.55 3.78 23.78
CA ASN A 97 2.76 4.62 24.69
C ASN A 97 3.42 6.00 24.88
N ALA A 98 3.45 6.80 23.82
CA ALA A 98 3.92 8.18 23.88
C ALA A 98 2.92 9.06 24.65
N ALA A 99 3.43 10.01 25.44
CA ALA A 99 2.59 10.93 26.21
C ALA A 99 1.80 11.91 25.32
N GLU A 100 2.38 12.31 24.18
CA GLU A 100 1.82 13.28 23.25
C GLU A 100 1.81 12.69 21.84
N PRO A 101 0.89 13.13 20.95
CA PRO A 101 0.91 12.75 19.54
C PRO A 101 2.12 13.36 18.79
N PRO A 102 2.59 12.74 17.71
CA PRO A 102 3.67 13.30 16.89
C PRO A 102 3.19 14.61 16.22
N ARG A 103 4.07 15.63 16.19
CA ARG A 103 3.76 16.92 15.55
C ARG A 103 3.66 16.86 14.03
N ILE A 104 4.38 15.91 13.42
CA ILE A 104 4.45 15.71 11.98
C ILE A 104 4.42 14.20 11.74
N VAL A 105 3.61 13.78 10.79
CA VAL A 105 3.64 12.43 10.22
C VAL A 105 4.01 12.57 8.75
N PHE A 106 5.05 11.85 8.34
CA PHE A 106 5.49 11.79 6.95
C PHE A 106 5.20 10.40 6.38
N VAL A 107 4.50 10.34 5.26
CA VAL A 107 4.22 9.09 4.53
C VAL A 107 5.00 9.14 3.22
N ALA A 108 5.98 8.26 3.08
CA ALA A 108 6.70 8.03 1.82
C ALA A 108 6.19 6.74 1.16
N VAL A 109 5.89 6.82 -0.13
CA VAL A 109 5.44 5.68 -0.93
C VAL A 109 6.50 5.35 -1.97
N LEU A 110 7.04 4.13 -1.91
CA LEU A 110 7.91 3.56 -2.94
C LEU A 110 7.04 2.73 -3.89
N ASP A 111 6.58 3.34 -4.98
CA ASP A 111 5.64 2.71 -5.91
C ASP A 111 6.30 1.52 -6.65
N GLY A 112 5.60 0.39 -6.72
CA GLY A 112 6.11 -0.86 -7.29
C GLY A 112 7.28 -1.50 -6.54
N ALA A 113 7.58 -1.07 -5.30
CA ALA A 113 8.67 -1.65 -4.52
C ALA A 113 8.32 -3.05 -4.01
N ARG A 114 9.20 -4.00 -4.30
CA ARG A 114 9.10 -5.37 -3.79
C ARG A 114 9.66 -5.50 -2.39
N ARG A 115 9.00 -6.28 -1.55
CA ARG A 115 9.49 -6.59 -0.19
C ARG A 115 10.89 -7.22 -0.21
N ASP A 116 11.16 -8.17 -1.12
CA ASP A 116 12.45 -8.89 -1.18
C ASP A 116 13.65 -8.00 -1.55
N PHE A 117 13.42 -6.79 -2.08
CA PHE A 117 14.51 -5.83 -2.34
C PHE A 117 15.19 -5.37 -1.06
N PHE A 118 14.49 -5.37 0.08
CA PHE A 118 15.02 -4.96 1.38
C PHE A 118 15.95 -6.00 2.02
N ASP A 119 16.03 -7.19 1.44
CA ASP A 119 16.99 -8.22 1.82
C ASP A 119 18.06 -8.40 0.72
N ARG A 120 17.65 -8.38 -0.56
CA ARG A 120 18.55 -8.61 -1.70
C ARG A 120 19.51 -7.47 -2.00
N PHE A 121 19.08 -6.22 -1.77
CA PHE A 121 19.85 -5.01 -2.09
C PHE A 121 20.17 -4.22 -0.82
N VAL A 122 20.37 -4.92 0.30
CA VAL A 122 20.60 -4.30 1.61
C VAL A 122 21.80 -3.35 1.62
N ASP A 123 22.86 -3.71 0.90
CA ASP A 123 24.09 -2.90 0.80
C ASP A 123 23.89 -1.63 -0.06
N ASP A 124 22.98 -1.69 -1.04
CA ASP A 124 22.64 -0.56 -1.91
C ASP A 124 21.59 0.38 -1.28
N LEU A 125 20.93 -0.04 -0.20
CA LEU A 125 19.83 0.66 0.44
C LEU A 125 20.13 1.03 1.92
N PRO A 126 21.28 1.65 2.25
CA PRO A 126 21.72 1.82 3.64
C PRO A 126 20.73 2.62 4.50
N THR A 127 20.04 3.61 3.91
CA THR A 127 19.03 4.40 4.63
C THR A 127 17.76 3.61 4.91
N LEU A 128 17.27 2.85 3.93
CA LEU A 128 16.07 2.02 4.12
C LEU A 128 16.34 0.85 5.06
N ASN A 129 17.54 0.26 4.99
CA ASN A 129 17.97 -0.77 5.92
C ASN A 129 18.03 -0.23 7.35
N ARG A 130 18.56 0.98 7.56
CA ARG A 130 18.53 1.63 8.87
C ARG A 130 17.10 1.84 9.37
N LEU A 131 16.20 2.36 8.54
CA LEU A 131 14.78 2.55 8.92
C LEU A 131 14.09 1.23 9.26
N LYS A 132 14.38 0.15 8.52
CA LYS A 132 13.88 -1.21 8.79
C LYS A 132 14.37 -1.72 10.16
N ASN A 133 15.64 -1.50 10.50
CA ASN A 133 16.25 -2.02 11.74
C ASN A 133 15.93 -1.16 12.97
N GLU A 134 15.79 0.15 12.81
CA GLU A 134 15.49 1.11 13.88
C GLU A 134 13.98 1.37 14.04
N GLY A 135 13.13 0.68 13.27
CA GLY A 135 11.69 0.85 13.24
C GLY A 135 10.93 -0.46 13.43
N ALA A 136 9.63 -0.42 13.14
CA ALA A 136 8.76 -1.58 13.04
C ALA A 136 8.71 -2.07 11.59
N TRP A 137 9.27 -3.24 11.33
CA TRP A 137 9.21 -3.93 10.04
C TRP A 137 8.05 -4.92 10.01
N TYR A 138 7.11 -4.73 9.09
CA TYR A 138 5.99 -5.65 8.88
C TYR A 138 6.34 -6.68 7.82
N SER A 139 6.72 -7.88 8.24
CA SER A 139 7.25 -8.92 7.34
C SER A 139 6.18 -9.59 6.48
N GLN A 140 4.90 -9.45 6.83
CA GLN A 140 3.74 -10.01 6.12
C GLN A 140 2.82 -8.92 5.54
N ALA A 141 3.38 -7.76 5.16
CA ALA A 141 2.63 -6.68 4.52
C ALA A 141 2.32 -7.01 3.05
N ARG A 142 1.04 -6.92 2.67
CA ARG A 142 0.57 -7.26 1.32
C ARG A 142 -0.52 -6.33 0.77
N ILE A 143 -0.59 -6.19 -0.55
CA ILE A 143 -1.78 -5.67 -1.25
C ILE A 143 -2.84 -6.78 -1.29
N ASP A 144 -4.07 -6.48 -0.86
CA ASP A 144 -5.15 -7.48 -0.73
C ASP A 144 -6.26 -7.35 -1.78
N TYR A 145 -6.09 -6.48 -2.78
CA TYR A 145 -6.97 -6.32 -3.93
C TYR A 145 -6.21 -6.37 -5.24
N LEU A 146 -6.95 -6.45 -6.35
CA LEU A 146 -6.39 -6.35 -7.70
C LEU A 146 -7.24 -5.44 -8.59
N PRO A 147 -6.62 -4.73 -9.53
CA PRO A 147 -5.17 -4.72 -9.80
C PRO A 147 -4.42 -3.84 -8.78
N SER A 148 -3.17 -4.14 -8.47
CA SER A 148 -2.34 -3.40 -7.49
C SER A 148 -1.81 -2.04 -8.00
N LEU A 149 -2.55 -1.37 -8.89
CA LEU A 149 -2.12 -0.17 -9.62
C LEU A 149 -1.87 1.05 -8.74
N THR A 150 -1.00 1.95 -9.23
CA THR A 150 -0.53 3.18 -8.55
C THR A 150 -1.67 4.00 -7.95
N SER A 151 -2.60 4.52 -8.77
CA SER A 151 -3.67 5.41 -8.27
C SER A 151 -4.60 4.72 -7.29
N VAL A 152 -4.82 3.41 -7.47
CA VAL A 152 -5.65 2.58 -6.59
C VAL A 152 -4.96 2.44 -5.23
N GLY A 153 -3.66 2.11 -5.23
CA GLY A 153 -2.77 2.03 -4.06
C GLY A 153 -2.77 3.31 -3.25
N HIS A 154 -2.47 4.44 -3.89
CA HIS A 154 -2.38 5.73 -3.21
C HIS A 154 -3.72 6.15 -2.58
N ALA A 155 -4.84 5.92 -3.27
CA ALA A 155 -6.16 6.19 -2.71
C ALA A 155 -6.47 5.29 -1.50
N SER A 156 -6.11 4.00 -1.58
CA SER A 156 -6.28 3.05 -0.47
C SER A 156 -5.37 3.38 0.73
N ILE A 157 -4.13 3.83 0.51
CA ILE A 157 -3.23 4.33 1.57
C ILE A 157 -3.83 5.55 2.25
N ALA A 158 -4.28 6.54 1.48
CA ALA A 158 -4.74 7.82 2.01
C ALA A 158 -6.08 7.71 2.77
N THR A 159 -6.97 6.84 2.30
CA THR A 159 -8.33 6.71 2.88
C THR A 159 -8.44 5.56 3.88
N GLY A 160 -7.53 4.58 3.83
CA GLY A 160 -7.69 3.29 4.50
C GLY A 160 -8.91 2.50 4.02
N ALA A 161 -9.54 2.91 2.91
CA ALA A 161 -10.73 2.27 2.36
C ALA A 161 -10.34 1.31 1.23
N GLU A 162 -11.20 0.33 0.95
CA GLU A 162 -11.05 -0.51 -0.24
C GLU A 162 -11.40 0.26 -1.52
N PRO A 163 -10.90 -0.15 -2.70
CA PRO A 163 -11.22 0.56 -3.94
C PRO A 163 -12.69 0.52 -4.35
N ARG A 164 -13.44 -0.51 -3.94
CA ARG A 164 -14.91 -0.53 -4.10
C ARG A 164 -15.64 0.55 -3.27
N VAL A 165 -14.96 1.16 -2.30
CA VAL A 165 -15.50 2.24 -1.46
C VAL A 165 -15.08 3.61 -2.00
N HIS A 166 -13.78 3.83 -2.23
CA HIS A 166 -13.28 5.13 -2.72
C HIS A 166 -13.43 5.32 -4.25
N GLY A 167 -13.70 4.24 -5.00
CA GLY A 167 -14.05 4.27 -6.42
C GLY A 167 -12.92 4.59 -7.40
N VAL A 168 -11.66 4.61 -6.94
CA VAL A 168 -10.48 4.72 -7.82
C VAL A 168 -10.05 3.31 -8.14
N VAL A 169 -10.27 2.86 -9.38
CA VAL A 169 -10.13 1.43 -9.76
C VAL A 169 -9.10 1.17 -10.85
N ALA A 170 -8.51 2.23 -11.42
CA ALA A 170 -7.46 2.19 -12.43
C ALA A 170 -6.66 3.50 -12.43
N ASN A 171 -5.49 3.51 -13.05
CA ASN A 171 -4.70 4.73 -13.28
C ASN A 171 -5.40 5.67 -14.28
N THR A 172 -6.01 5.10 -15.31
CA THR A 172 -6.86 5.80 -16.27
C THR A 172 -8.27 5.22 -16.17
N MET A 173 -9.24 6.03 -15.79
CA MET A 173 -10.63 5.59 -15.62
C MET A 173 -11.46 6.03 -16.81
N TYR A 174 -12.24 5.09 -17.36
CA TYR A 174 -13.27 5.43 -18.33
C TYR A 174 -14.41 6.19 -17.65
N ASP A 175 -14.76 7.36 -18.18
CA ASP A 175 -15.94 8.12 -17.77
C ASP A 175 -16.94 8.18 -18.92
N ARG A 176 -18.11 7.56 -18.71
CA ARG A 176 -19.20 7.55 -19.69
C ARG A 176 -19.73 8.94 -20.02
N ARG A 177 -19.52 9.94 -19.16
CA ARG A 177 -19.99 11.31 -19.36
C ARG A 177 -19.07 12.14 -20.24
N SER A 178 -17.84 11.69 -20.47
CA SER A 178 -16.85 12.36 -21.32
C SER A 178 -16.57 11.63 -22.64
N ALA A 179 -17.30 10.54 -22.92
CA ALA A 179 -17.22 9.76 -24.14
C ALA A 179 -18.31 10.12 -25.16
#